data_AF-A0A397G0T3-F1
#
_entry.id   AF-A0A397G0T3-F1
#
_cell.length_a   1.000
_cell.length_b   1.000
_cell.length_c   1.000
_cell.angle_alpha   90.00
_cell.angle_beta   90.00
_cell.angle_gamma   90.00
#
_symmetry.space_group_name_H-M   'P 1'
#
loop_
_entity.id
_entity.type
_entity.pdbx_description
1 polymer ?
#
loop_
_entity_poly.entity_id
_entity_poly.type
_entity_poly.pdbx_seq_one_letter_code
_entity_poly.pdbx_strand_id
1 'polypeptide(L)'
;MAEALTNTDLQVDDKSLLFIATDRISAYDVIMENVQYFMLSIQVRKLSILPIEAIIRGYITGSAWNEYKKSGTVHGIKVAPGLKKSEAFPDGPIYTPSTKAEQGEHDKNIHPGQAAAILGEYASTVASLAVQLYKAAHAYALSRGVIIADTKFEFSVDEETNEVVLADEVLTPDSSRFWPKDDYGVGRGQQSFDKQFLQDWLAKEGLKGKEGVRMTEEVVQKTAEKYKEAWERITEGK
;
A
#
# COMPACT_ATOMS: atom_id res chain seq x y z
N MET A 1 -28.00 6.49 -1.19
CA MET A 1 -28.18 6.91 0.21
C MET A 1 -27.73 5.74 1.06
N ALA A 2 -26.48 5.72 1.51
CA ALA A 2 -26.05 4.75 2.52
C ALA A 2 -26.66 5.21 3.85
N GLU A 3 -27.38 4.33 4.54
CA GLU A 3 -27.85 4.61 5.90
C GLU A 3 -26.63 4.88 6.78
N ALA A 4 -26.69 5.95 7.59
CA ALA A 4 -25.66 6.22 8.57
C ALA A 4 -25.74 5.11 9.62
N LEU A 5 -24.76 4.21 9.63
CA LEU A 5 -24.59 3.23 10.69
C LEU A 5 -24.58 3.97 12.02
N THR A 6 -25.23 3.42 13.04
CA THR A 6 -25.22 3.96 14.39
C THR A 6 -24.25 3.18 15.26
N ASN A 7 -23.83 3.74 16.41
CA ASN A 7 -22.85 3.10 17.31
C ASN A 7 -23.31 1.73 17.87
N THR A 8 -24.57 1.35 17.66
CA THR A 8 -25.17 0.07 18.05
C THR A 8 -25.05 -1.02 16.99
N ASP A 9 -24.64 -0.69 15.76
CA ASP A 9 -24.62 -1.64 14.62
C ASP A 9 -23.25 -2.33 14.44
N LEU A 10 -22.20 -1.84 15.10
CA LEU A 10 -20.85 -2.41 15.06
C LEU A 10 -20.61 -3.23 16.33
N GLN A 11 -20.52 -4.55 16.19
CA GLN A 11 -20.20 -5.46 17.29
C GLN A 11 -18.72 -5.90 17.19
N VAL A 12 -18.01 -5.77 18.30
CA VAL A 12 -16.68 -6.38 18.46
C VAL A 12 -16.88 -7.67 19.25
N ASP A 13 -16.43 -8.78 18.70
CA ASP A 13 -16.52 -10.10 19.31
C ASP A 13 -15.28 -10.96 18.97
N ASP A 14 -15.31 -12.24 19.32
CA ASP A 14 -14.18 -13.14 19.05
C ASP A 14 -13.89 -13.33 17.55
N LYS A 15 -14.85 -13.01 16.68
CA LYS A 15 -14.78 -13.21 15.23
C LYS A 15 -14.67 -11.91 14.43
N SER A 16 -14.95 -10.77 15.03
CA SER A 16 -15.02 -9.47 14.37
C SER A 16 -14.38 -8.37 15.21
N LEU A 17 -13.65 -7.50 14.54
CA LEU A 17 -12.95 -6.36 15.15
C LEU A 17 -13.21 -5.08 14.38
N LEU A 18 -13.00 -3.95 15.04
CA LEU A 18 -13.09 -2.64 14.44
C LEU A 18 -11.71 -2.21 13.95
N PHE A 19 -11.55 -2.09 12.64
CA PHE A 19 -10.33 -1.61 12.02
C PHE A 19 -10.47 -0.11 11.76
N ILE A 20 -9.53 0.70 12.27
CA ILE A 20 -9.48 2.13 11.99
C ILE A 20 -8.32 2.37 11.03
N ALA A 21 -8.61 2.86 9.84
CA ALA A 21 -7.58 3.29 8.91
C ALA A 21 -7.01 4.63 9.38
N THR A 22 -5.98 4.60 10.24
CA THR A 22 -5.23 5.80 10.64
C THR A 22 -3.74 5.59 10.43
N ASP A 23 -3.00 6.69 10.31
CA ASP A 23 -1.55 6.72 10.19
C ASP A 23 -0.80 6.24 11.46
N ARG A 24 -1.50 5.92 12.57
CA ARG A 24 -0.87 5.63 13.87
C ARG A 24 -1.51 4.55 14.75
N ILE A 25 -2.67 4.03 14.40
CA ILE A 25 -3.39 3.07 15.25
C ILE A 25 -3.56 1.79 14.47
N SER A 26 -2.79 0.76 14.85
CA SER A 26 -3.12 -0.60 14.45
C SER A 26 -4.40 -1.00 15.17
N ALA A 27 -5.30 -1.70 14.48
CA ALA A 27 -6.61 -2.11 15.00
C ALA A 27 -6.57 -2.97 16.30
N TYR A 28 -5.38 -3.38 16.74
CA TYR A 28 -5.20 -4.19 17.95
C TYR A 28 -5.37 -3.41 19.26
N ASP A 29 -5.21 -2.09 19.29
CA ASP A 29 -5.03 -1.35 20.56
C ASP A 29 -6.29 -0.66 21.12
N VAL A 30 -7.40 -0.59 20.38
CA VAL A 30 -8.60 0.15 20.85
C VAL A 30 -9.90 -0.56 20.48
N ILE A 31 -10.52 -1.21 21.47
CA ILE A 31 -11.98 -1.41 21.47
C ILE A 31 -12.59 -0.03 21.71
N MET A 32 -13.19 0.54 20.68
CA MET A 32 -13.69 1.91 20.70
C MET A 32 -14.94 2.05 21.58
N GLU A 33 -14.78 2.65 22.77
CA GLU A 33 -15.91 3.26 23.50
C GLU A 33 -16.24 4.69 22.98
N ASN A 34 -15.40 5.27 22.10
CA ASN A 34 -15.49 6.67 21.67
C ASN A 34 -16.02 6.85 20.24
N VAL A 35 -17.13 7.58 20.10
CA VAL A 35 -17.87 7.88 18.85
C VAL A 35 -17.04 8.66 17.80
N GLN A 36 -15.90 9.24 18.17
CA GLN A 36 -15.20 10.24 17.37
C GLN A 36 -14.52 9.71 16.08
N TYR A 37 -14.23 8.41 15.98
CA TYR A 37 -13.63 7.83 14.76
C TYR A 37 -14.59 6.93 13.97
N PHE A 38 -15.89 6.98 14.27
CA PHE A 38 -16.89 6.10 13.64
C PHE A 38 -16.85 6.12 12.10
N MET A 39 -16.64 7.31 11.50
CA MET A 39 -16.55 7.49 10.05
C MET A 39 -15.24 6.98 9.42
N LEU A 40 -14.23 6.64 10.22
CA LEU A 40 -12.92 6.15 9.78
C LEU A 40 -12.71 4.66 10.12
N SER A 41 -13.77 4.02 10.60
CA SER A 41 -13.73 2.64 11.07
C SER A 41 -14.52 1.72 10.14
N ILE A 42 -14.01 0.50 9.97
CA ILE A 42 -14.66 -0.59 9.24
C ILE A 42 -14.70 -1.83 10.13
N GLN A 43 -15.83 -2.54 10.15
CA GLN A 43 -15.92 -3.84 10.83
C GLN A 43 -15.34 -4.91 9.90
N VAL A 44 -14.37 -5.67 10.41
CA VAL A 44 -13.68 -6.71 9.64
C VAL A 44 -13.68 -8.04 10.39
N ARG A 45 -13.54 -9.14 9.64
CA ARG A 45 -13.35 -10.48 10.22
C ARG A 45 -11.95 -10.59 10.83
N LYS A 46 -11.86 -11.21 11.99
CA LYS A 46 -10.59 -11.55 12.64
C LYS A 46 -10.04 -12.85 12.05
N LEU A 47 -9.04 -12.75 11.17
CA LEU A 47 -8.42 -13.89 10.49
C LEU A 47 -6.90 -13.89 10.68
N SER A 48 -6.27 -15.07 10.54
CA SER A 48 -4.81 -15.23 10.63
C SER A 48 -4.12 -14.53 9.47
N ILE A 49 -3.34 -13.48 9.75
CA ILE A 49 -2.60 -12.71 8.73
C ILE A 49 -1.39 -13.51 8.25
N LEU A 50 -1.21 -13.60 6.93
CA LEU A 50 -0.03 -14.18 6.33
C LEU A 50 1.18 -13.24 6.50
N PRO A 51 2.37 -13.75 6.88
CA PRO A 51 3.51 -12.93 7.27
C PRO A 51 4.32 -12.37 6.07
N ILE A 52 3.63 -12.00 4.99
CA ILE A 52 4.23 -11.47 3.76
C ILE A 52 3.46 -10.23 3.32
N GLU A 53 4.22 -9.19 2.99
CA GLU A 53 3.72 -8.05 2.23
C GLU A 53 3.76 -8.39 0.74
N ALA A 54 2.59 -8.50 0.12
CA ALA A 54 2.46 -8.85 -1.28
C ALA A 54 2.55 -7.60 -2.17
N ILE A 55 3.77 -7.12 -2.40
CA ILE A 55 4.00 -5.92 -3.22
C ILE A 55 3.99 -6.27 -4.70
N ILE A 56 3.22 -5.52 -5.48
CA ILE A 56 3.22 -5.57 -6.95
C ILE A 56 3.76 -4.26 -7.49
N ARG A 57 4.65 -4.35 -8.49
CA ARG A 57 5.22 -3.18 -9.18
C ARG A 57 4.92 -3.26 -10.66
N GLY A 58 4.23 -2.26 -11.20
CA GLY A 58 4.12 -2.07 -12.65
C GLY A 58 5.18 -1.13 -13.21
N TYR A 59 5.79 -0.30 -12.35
CA TYR A 59 6.82 0.67 -12.74
C TYR A 59 8.05 0.56 -11.86
N ILE A 60 9.23 0.79 -12.44
CA ILE A 60 10.49 0.71 -11.71
C ILE A 60 10.79 2.02 -10.97
N THR A 61 10.63 2.00 -9.66
CA THR A 61 10.89 3.16 -8.78
C THR A 61 11.40 2.70 -7.40
N GLY A 62 11.66 3.64 -6.49
CA GLY A 62 11.98 3.35 -5.10
C GLY A 62 13.12 2.35 -4.89
N SER A 63 12.91 1.38 -4.00
CA SER A 63 13.89 0.31 -3.71
C SER A 63 14.19 -0.56 -4.93
N ALA A 64 13.21 -0.85 -5.78
CA ALA A 64 13.41 -1.59 -7.04
C ALA A 64 14.37 -0.88 -8.00
N TRP A 65 14.21 0.44 -8.20
CA TRP A 65 15.14 1.23 -8.99
C TRP A 65 16.55 1.27 -8.38
N ASN A 66 16.64 1.32 -7.05
CA ASN A 66 17.92 1.35 -6.36
C ASN A 66 18.69 0.03 -6.49
N GLU A 67 18.01 -1.11 -6.45
CA GLU A 67 18.61 -2.43 -6.71
C GLU A 67 19.00 -2.57 -8.18
N TYR A 68 18.09 -2.24 -9.10
CA TYR A 68 18.33 -2.40 -10.53
C TYR A 68 19.56 -1.63 -11.02
N LYS A 69 19.79 -0.41 -10.53
CA LYS A 69 21.02 0.34 -10.84
C LYS A 69 22.31 -0.37 -10.39
N LYS A 70 22.25 -1.19 -9.34
CA LYS A 70 23.42 -1.87 -8.76
C LYS A 70 23.68 -3.23 -9.43
N SER A 71 22.63 -4.00 -9.67
CA SER A 71 22.75 -5.41 -10.07
C SER A 71 21.91 -5.80 -11.28
N GLY A 72 21.13 -4.90 -11.86
CA GLY A 72 20.20 -5.22 -12.95
C GLY A 72 19.03 -6.12 -12.51
N THR A 73 18.77 -6.19 -11.21
CA THR A 73 17.72 -7.03 -10.62
C THR A 73 16.71 -6.23 -9.81
N VAL A 74 15.55 -6.85 -9.55
CA VAL A 74 14.56 -6.38 -8.57
C VAL A 74 14.17 -7.56 -7.69
N HIS A 75 14.44 -7.48 -6.39
CA HIS A 75 14.29 -8.59 -5.44
C HIS A 75 15.04 -9.86 -5.89
N GLY A 76 16.20 -9.70 -6.55
CA GLY A 76 16.98 -10.78 -7.16
C GLY A 76 16.43 -11.31 -8.49
N ILE A 77 15.28 -10.83 -8.94
CA ILE A 77 14.69 -11.19 -10.25
C ILE A 77 15.44 -10.41 -11.33
N LYS A 78 15.94 -11.10 -12.36
CA LYS A 78 16.49 -10.44 -13.54
C LYS A 78 15.36 -9.75 -14.31
N VAL A 79 15.53 -8.47 -14.61
CA VAL A 79 14.59 -7.69 -15.41
C VAL A 79 15.27 -7.22 -16.70
N ALA A 80 14.48 -6.71 -17.65
CA ALA A 80 15.00 -6.25 -18.94
C ALA A 80 16.14 -5.21 -18.75
N PRO A 81 17.23 -5.31 -19.52
CA PRO A 81 18.30 -4.32 -19.48
C PRO A 81 17.85 -2.99 -20.09
N GLY A 82 18.51 -1.90 -19.69
CA GLY A 82 18.27 -0.57 -20.26
C GLY A 82 17.04 0.18 -19.72
N LEU A 83 16.32 -0.38 -18.73
CA LEU A 83 15.22 0.32 -18.06
C LEU A 83 15.69 1.66 -17.49
N LYS A 84 14.84 2.67 -17.66
CA LYS A 84 15.00 4.02 -17.13
C LYS A 84 14.15 4.19 -15.87
N LYS A 85 14.49 5.18 -15.03
CA LYS A 85 13.74 5.48 -13.81
C LYS A 85 12.26 5.73 -14.14
N SER A 86 11.35 5.16 -13.35
CA SER A 86 9.90 5.26 -13.52
C SER A 86 9.35 4.65 -14.82
N GLU A 87 10.13 3.85 -15.55
CA GLU A 87 9.63 3.11 -16.71
C GLU A 87 8.71 1.96 -16.28
N ALA A 88 7.69 1.67 -17.08
CA ALA A 88 6.85 0.48 -16.88
C ALA A 88 7.67 -0.79 -17.13
N PHE A 89 7.42 -1.86 -16.38
CA PHE A 89 8.03 -3.15 -16.68
C PHE A 89 7.49 -3.68 -18.02
N PRO A 90 8.36 -4.02 -18.99
CA PRO A 90 7.93 -4.34 -20.36
C PRO A 90 7.11 -5.64 -20.43
N ASP A 91 7.40 -6.61 -19.57
CA ASP A 91 6.69 -7.89 -19.50
C ASP A 91 5.47 -7.85 -18.57
N GLY A 92 5.09 -6.65 -18.11
CA GLY A 92 4.00 -6.43 -17.17
C GLY A 92 4.45 -6.41 -15.70
N PRO A 93 3.50 -6.26 -14.77
CA PRO A 93 3.81 -6.06 -13.37
C PRO A 93 4.41 -7.30 -12.71
N ILE A 94 5.35 -7.06 -11.79
CA ILE A 94 6.10 -8.11 -11.11
C ILE A 94 5.74 -8.19 -9.63
N TYR A 95 5.73 -9.41 -9.09
CA TYR A 95 5.56 -9.69 -7.67
C TYR A 95 6.91 -9.60 -6.95
N THR A 96 7.00 -8.70 -5.97
CA THR A 96 8.25 -8.36 -5.27
C THR A 96 8.04 -8.33 -3.76
N PRO A 97 7.87 -9.48 -3.11
CA PRO A 97 7.43 -9.55 -1.72
C PRO A 97 8.47 -9.01 -0.72
N SER A 98 7.98 -8.65 0.47
CA SER A 98 8.78 -8.40 1.68
C SER A 98 8.27 -9.23 2.86
N THR A 99 9.17 -9.53 3.81
CA THR A 99 8.76 -10.02 5.13
C THR A 99 8.35 -8.85 6.00
N LYS A 100 7.31 -9.04 6.82
CA LYS A 100 6.97 -8.12 7.91
C LYS A 100 8.01 -8.23 9.01
N ALA A 101 8.66 -7.12 9.35
CA ALA A 101 9.58 -7.11 10.48
C ALA A 101 8.83 -6.94 11.81
N GLU A 102 9.47 -7.31 12.93
CA GLU A 102 8.92 -6.98 14.26
C GLU A 102 8.88 -5.46 14.45
N GLN A 103 8.02 -4.99 15.36
CA GLN A 103 7.80 -3.57 15.59
C GLN A 103 9.11 -2.84 15.96
N GLY A 104 9.58 -1.96 15.07
CA GLY A 104 10.84 -1.21 15.23
C GLY A 104 11.93 -1.60 14.22
N GLU A 105 11.75 -2.68 13.47
CA GLU A 105 12.64 -3.07 12.37
C GLU A 105 12.07 -2.68 10.99
N HIS A 106 12.91 -2.75 9.96
CA HIS A 106 12.51 -2.45 8.58
C HIS A 106 12.14 -3.73 7.82
N ASP A 107 11.03 -3.68 7.08
CA ASP A 107 10.64 -4.77 6.18
C ASP A 107 11.75 -5.10 5.18
N LYS A 108 11.93 -6.40 4.95
CA LYS A 108 13.02 -6.91 4.13
C LYS A 108 12.47 -7.43 2.81
N ASN A 109 12.90 -6.79 1.72
CA ASN A 109 12.70 -7.30 0.36
C ASN A 109 13.23 -8.73 0.23
N ILE A 110 12.40 -9.65 -0.22
CA ILE A 110 12.75 -11.05 -0.46
C ILE A 110 12.41 -11.48 -1.88
N HIS A 111 13.11 -12.50 -2.37
CA HIS A 111 12.81 -13.12 -3.66
C HIS A 111 11.48 -13.89 -3.59
N PRO A 112 10.65 -13.94 -4.66
CA PRO A 112 9.39 -14.69 -4.67
C PRO A 112 9.51 -16.15 -4.19
N GLY A 113 10.63 -16.81 -4.50
CA GLY A 113 10.91 -18.17 -4.02
C GLY A 113 11.04 -18.29 -2.50
N GLN A 114 11.53 -17.26 -1.81
CA GLN A 114 11.57 -17.23 -0.35
C GLN A 114 10.17 -17.00 0.23
N ALA A 115 9.39 -16.10 -0.38
CA ALA A 115 7.99 -15.91 0.01
C ALA A 115 7.17 -17.20 -0.18
N ALA A 116 7.41 -17.95 -1.26
CA ALA A 116 6.76 -19.21 -1.50
C ALA A 116 7.08 -20.27 -0.41
N ALA A 117 8.32 -20.32 0.06
CA ALA A 117 8.70 -21.20 1.15
C ALA A 117 8.01 -20.83 2.48
N ILE A 118 7.78 -19.53 2.73
CA ILE A 118 7.08 -19.03 3.92
C ILE A 118 5.57 -19.30 3.84
N LEU A 119 4.97 -19.05 2.68
CA LEU A 119 3.51 -19.15 2.48
C LEU A 119 3.02 -20.58 2.25
N GLY A 120 3.91 -21.51 1.90
CA GLY A 120 3.54 -22.91 1.64
C GLY A 120 2.50 -23.02 0.52
N GLU A 121 1.38 -23.69 0.81
CA GLU A 121 0.31 -23.93 -0.15
C GLU A 121 -0.36 -22.65 -0.68
N TYR A 122 -0.35 -21.57 0.11
CA TYR A 122 -1.01 -20.30 -0.25
C TYR A 122 -0.20 -19.47 -1.25
N ALA A 123 1.08 -19.80 -1.48
CA ALA A 123 2.02 -18.97 -2.24
C ALA A 123 1.53 -18.61 -3.65
N SER A 124 1.03 -19.62 -4.38
CA SER A 124 0.54 -19.44 -5.75
C SER A 124 -0.71 -18.56 -5.79
N THR A 125 -1.64 -18.79 -4.87
CA THR A 125 -2.89 -18.03 -4.74
C THR A 125 -2.61 -16.57 -4.40
N VAL A 126 -1.76 -16.30 -3.40
CA VAL A 126 -1.38 -14.93 -3.00
C VAL A 126 -0.74 -14.17 -4.15
N ALA A 127 0.28 -14.75 -4.81
CA ALA A 127 0.96 -14.09 -5.91
C ALA A 127 0.01 -13.81 -7.10
N SER A 128 -0.85 -14.79 -7.43
CA SER A 128 -1.84 -14.66 -8.50
C SER A 128 -2.88 -13.58 -8.21
N LEU A 129 -3.48 -13.59 -7.01
CA LEU A 129 -4.47 -12.60 -6.60
C LEU A 129 -3.87 -11.20 -6.55
N ALA A 130 -2.69 -11.02 -5.96
CA ALA A 130 -2.03 -9.72 -5.89
C ALA A 130 -1.81 -9.13 -7.30
N VAL A 131 -1.30 -9.92 -8.25
CA VAL A 131 -1.11 -9.47 -9.65
C VAL A 131 -2.45 -9.12 -10.31
N GLN A 132 -3.49 -9.94 -10.11
CA GLN A 132 -4.81 -9.69 -10.69
C GLN A 132 -5.45 -8.41 -10.14
N LEU A 133 -5.42 -8.22 -8.81
CA LEU A 133 -5.91 -7.03 -8.13
C LEU A 133 -5.17 -5.78 -8.62
N TYR A 134 -3.83 -5.83 -8.67
CA TYR A 134 -3.04 -4.72 -9.19
C TYR A 134 -3.42 -4.37 -10.63
N LYS A 135 -3.52 -5.37 -11.53
CA LYS A 135 -3.86 -5.11 -12.94
C LYS A 135 -5.22 -4.45 -13.09
N ALA A 136 -6.23 -4.96 -12.38
CA ALA A 136 -7.58 -4.40 -12.40
C ALA A 136 -7.60 -2.96 -11.87
N ALA A 137 -6.99 -2.73 -10.70
CA ALA A 137 -6.91 -1.42 -10.08
C ALA A 137 -6.13 -0.43 -10.93
N HIS A 138 -4.98 -0.84 -11.48
CA HIS A 138 -4.17 0.01 -12.32
C HIS A 138 -4.89 0.41 -13.61
N ALA A 139 -5.56 -0.54 -14.29
CA ALA A 139 -6.34 -0.24 -15.47
C ALA A 139 -7.46 0.77 -15.18
N TYR A 140 -8.17 0.57 -14.06
CA TYR A 140 -9.21 1.50 -13.62
C TYR A 140 -8.64 2.90 -13.32
N ALA A 141 -7.63 3.00 -12.45
CA ALA A 141 -7.01 4.28 -12.08
C ALA A 141 -6.41 5.00 -13.30
N LEU A 142 -5.82 4.26 -14.24
CA LEU A 142 -5.23 4.82 -15.46
C LEU A 142 -6.28 5.46 -16.36
N SER A 143 -7.49 4.87 -16.42
CA SER A 143 -8.65 5.45 -17.11
C SER A 143 -9.11 6.77 -16.47
N ARG A 144 -8.76 6.99 -15.19
CA ARG A 144 -9.03 8.20 -14.40
C ARG A 144 -7.85 9.17 -14.32
N GLY A 145 -6.81 8.97 -15.13
CA GLY A 145 -5.64 9.84 -15.16
C GLY A 145 -4.68 9.66 -13.98
N VAL A 146 -4.71 8.49 -13.32
CA VAL A 146 -3.81 8.14 -12.22
C VAL A 146 -3.04 6.85 -12.55
N ILE A 147 -1.72 6.88 -12.43
CA ILE A 147 -0.86 5.70 -12.54
C ILE A 147 -0.64 5.14 -11.14
N ILE A 148 -0.77 3.81 -10.99
CA ILE A 148 -0.38 3.10 -9.77
C ILE A 148 0.98 2.49 -10.04
N ALA A 149 2.05 3.09 -9.52
CA ALA A 149 3.41 2.64 -9.81
C ALA A 149 3.69 1.28 -9.16
N ASP A 150 3.31 1.17 -7.89
CA ASP A 150 3.34 -0.04 -7.09
C ASP A 150 2.31 0.04 -5.95
N THR A 151 1.98 -1.10 -5.37
CA THR A 151 1.07 -1.24 -4.22
C THR A 151 1.46 -2.43 -3.36
N LYS A 152 1.15 -2.35 -2.07
CA LYS A 152 1.28 -3.44 -1.08
C LYS A 152 -0.10 -3.99 -0.76
N PHE A 153 -0.29 -5.30 -0.92
CA PHE A 153 -1.44 -6.01 -0.35
C PHE A 153 -1.03 -6.86 0.84
N GLU A 154 -1.97 -7.08 1.74
CA GLU A 154 -1.87 -8.11 2.77
C GLU A 154 -3.00 -9.12 2.60
N PHE A 155 -2.72 -10.35 3.00
CA PHE A 155 -3.70 -11.43 2.92
C PHE A 155 -3.78 -12.15 4.25
N SER A 156 -4.98 -12.59 4.59
CA SER A 156 -5.26 -13.53 5.67
C SER A 156 -5.65 -14.89 5.13
N VAL A 157 -5.67 -15.89 5.99
CA VAL A 157 -6.29 -17.19 5.74
C VAL A 157 -7.47 -17.39 6.68
N ASP A 158 -8.56 -17.86 6.11
CA ASP A 158 -9.68 -18.44 6.84
C ASP A 158 -9.39 -19.92 7.05
N GLU A 159 -8.95 -20.29 8.26
CA GLU A 159 -8.50 -21.66 8.58
C GLU A 159 -9.63 -22.70 8.55
N GLU A 160 -10.90 -22.27 8.64
CA GLU A 160 -12.05 -23.17 8.54
C GLU A 160 -12.31 -23.60 7.09
N THR A 161 -12.08 -22.68 6.14
CA THR A 161 -12.38 -22.88 4.71
C THR A 161 -11.15 -23.07 3.83
N ASN A 162 -9.96 -22.80 4.38
CA ASN A 162 -8.68 -22.73 3.68
C ASN A 162 -8.63 -21.62 2.61
N GLU A 163 -9.47 -20.59 2.73
CA GLU A 163 -9.55 -19.49 1.76
C GLU A 163 -8.55 -18.37 2.06
N VAL A 164 -7.92 -17.85 0.99
CA VAL A 164 -7.08 -16.63 1.06
C VAL A 164 -7.98 -15.41 0.94
N VAL A 165 -7.91 -14.51 1.92
CA VAL A 165 -8.78 -13.35 2.06
C VAL A 165 -7.92 -12.08 2.00
N LEU A 166 -8.33 -11.09 1.20
CA LEU A 166 -7.68 -9.77 1.19
C LEU A 166 -7.89 -9.07 2.54
N ALA A 167 -6.82 -8.53 3.11
CA ALA A 167 -6.81 -7.88 4.41
C ALA A 167 -6.10 -6.52 4.34
N ASP A 168 -6.05 -5.83 5.49
CA ASP A 168 -5.45 -4.50 5.65
C ASP A 168 -6.13 -3.43 4.78
N GLU A 169 -5.54 -2.23 4.73
CA GLU A 169 -5.90 -1.23 3.74
C GLU A 169 -5.48 -1.63 2.31
N VAL A 170 -6.25 -1.17 1.32
CA VAL A 170 -6.09 -1.59 -0.07
C VAL A 170 -6.09 -0.36 -0.97
N LEU A 171 -5.01 -0.17 -1.74
CA LEU A 171 -4.91 0.87 -2.77
C LEU A 171 -5.15 2.29 -2.22
N THR A 172 -4.60 2.56 -1.05
CA THR A 172 -4.52 3.88 -0.42
C THR A 172 -3.19 4.55 -0.77
N PRO A 173 -3.04 5.88 -0.61
CA PRO A 173 -1.75 6.54 -0.82
C PRO A 173 -0.66 6.13 0.19
N ASP A 174 -1.02 5.41 1.26
CA ASP A 174 -0.08 4.85 2.23
C ASP A 174 0.48 3.49 1.78
N SER A 175 -0.40 2.66 1.21
CA SER A 175 -0.05 1.35 0.66
C SER A 175 0.45 1.40 -0.80
N SER A 176 0.30 2.53 -1.50
CA SER A 176 0.52 2.64 -2.94
C SER A 176 1.15 3.95 -3.38
N ARG A 177 1.94 3.91 -4.46
CA ARG A 177 2.47 5.10 -5.12
C ARG A 177 1.58 5.52 -6.29
N PHE A 178 0.92 6.66 -6.17
CA PHE A 178 0.05 7.20 -7.20
C PHE A 178 0.68 8.39 -7.92
N TRP A 179 0.75 8.33 -9.25
CA TRP A 179 1.28 9.42 -10.07
C TRP A 179 0.18 10.03 -10.96
N PRO A 180 0.14 11.36 -11.12
CA PRO A 180 -0.69 11.99 -12.14
C PRO A 180 -0.23 11.53 -13.53
N LYS A 181 -1.14 11.02 -14.34
CA LYS A 181 -0.84 10.59 -15.72
C LYS A 181 -0.31 11.76 -16.57
N ASP A 182 -0.84 12.96 -16.37
CA ASP A 182 -0.53 14.14 -17.19
C ASP A 182 0.87 14.71 -16.96
N ASP A 183 1.50 14.39 -15.82
CA ASP A 183 2.90 14.74 -15.52
C ASP A 183 3.82 13.50 -15.48
N TYR A 184 3.36 12.36 -15.98
CA TYR A 184 4.21 11.17 -16.03
C TYR A 184 5.33 11.32 -17.07
N GLY A 185 6.58 11.04 -16.68
CA GLY A 185 7.70 11.01 -17.61
C GLY A 185 8.80 10.02 -17.24
N VAL A 186 9.19 9.17 -18.20
CA VAL A 186 10.28 8.19 -18.04
C VAL A 186 11.64 8.90 -17.88
N GLY A 187 12.49 8.35 -17.03
CA GLY A 187 13.86 8.84 -16.78
C GLY A 187 13.96 9.87 -15.65
N ARG A 188 12.85 10.26 -15.02
CA ARG A 188 12.84 11.19 -13.89
C ARG A 188 12.09 10.62 -12.67
N GLY A 189 12.20 11.31 -11.53
CA GLY A 189 11.25 11.10 -10.44
C GLY A 189 9.87 11.65 -10.81
N GLN A 190 8.83 11.09 -10.22
CA GLN A 190 7.45 11.54 -10.44
C GLN A 190 6.98 12.33 -9.22
N GLN A 191 6.13 13.33 -9.45
CA GLN A 191 5.29 13.83 -8.37
C GLN A 191 4.33 12.71 -7.95
N SER A 192 4.15 12.52 -6.66
CA SER A 192 3.26 11.50 -6.13
C SER A 192 2.14 12.14 -5.35
N PHE A 193 0.96 11.51 -5.36
CA PHE A 193 -0.16 11.89 -4.49
C PHE A 193 -0.02 11.33 -3.06
N ASP A 194 1.08 10.63 -2.78
CA ASP A 194 1.39 10.05 -1.47
C ASP A 194 2.20 11.01 -0.57
N LYS A 195 2.82 10.44 0.47
CA LYS A 195 3.67 11.12 1.46
C LYS A 195 4.90 11.84 0.86
N GLN A 196 5.12 11.86 -0.45
CA GLN A 196 6.30 12.50 -1.07
C GLN A 196 6.46 13.98 -0.66
N PHE A 197 5.37 14.76 -0.58
CA PHE A 197 5.44 16.15 -0.13
C PHE A 197 6.01 16.26 1.30
N LEU A 198 5.50 15.44 2.22
CA LEU A 198 5.98 15.35 3.59
C LEU A 198 7.43 14.86 3.65
N GLN A 199 7.79 13.85 2.87
CA GLN A 199 9.15 13.30 2.83
C GLN A 199 10.16 14.34 2.31
N ASP A 200 9.80 15.10 1.28
CA ASP A 200 10.65 16.16 0.72
C ASP A 200 10.83 17.31 1.72
N TRP A 201 9.77 17.71 2.42
CA TRP A 201 9.84 18.68 3.50
C TRP A 201 10.74 18.19 4.65
N LEU A 202 10.53 16.97 5.14
CA LEU A 202 11.36 16.37 6.19
C LEU A 202 12.84 16.29 5.79
N ALA A 203 13.12 15.97 4.53
CA ALA A 203 14.48 15.92 4.01
C ALA A 203 15.11 17.32 3.93
N LYS A 204 14.36 18.29 3.38
CA LYS A 204 14.79 19.69 3.23
C LYS A 204 15.10 20.35 4.57
N GLU A 205 14.26 20.12 5.57
CA GLU A 205 14.43 20.69 6.93
C GLU A 205 15.40 19.87 7.79
N GLY A 206 15.98 18.77 7.27
CA GLY A 206 16.87 17.90 8.03
C GLY A 206 16.18 17.25 9.24
N LEU A 207 14.88 16.96 9.12
CA LEU A 207 14.02 16.39 10.15
C LEU A 207 13.75 14.89 9.96
N LYS A 208 14.24 14.30 8.86
CA LYS A 208 14.07 12.88 8.56
C LYS A 208 14.58 11.99 9.70
N GLY A 209 13.72 11.13 10.22
CA GLY A 209 14.04 10.19 11.30
C GLY A 209 14.10 10.81 12.70
N LYS A 210 13.77 12.10 12.86
CA LYS A 210 13.67 12.73 14.17
C LYS A 210 12.30 12.47 14.80
N GLU A 211 12.31 12.12 16.08
CA GLU A 211 11.09 11.98 16.87
C GLU A 211 10.51 13.35 17.25
N GLY A 212 9.21 13.41 17.54
CA GLY A 212 8.53 14.61 18.04
C GLY A 212 8.36 15.74 17.02
N VAL A 213 8.67 15.51 15.74
CA VAL A 213 8.51 16.49 14.66
C VAL A 213 7.02 16.84 14.49
N ARG A 214 6.71 18.14 14.57
CA ARG A 214 5.38 18.67 14.23
C ARG A 214 5.41 19.28 12.84
N MET A 215 4.46 18.88 12.00
CA MET A 215 4.27 19.49 10.69
C MET A 215 3.76 20.92 10.85
N THR A 216 4.16 21.81 9.94
CA THR A 216 3.53 23.13 9.81
C THR A 216 2.13 22.97 9.22
N GLU A 217 1.25 23.94 9.47
CA GLU A 217 -0.12 23.94 8.92
C GLU A 217 -0.11 23.82 7.38
N GLU A 218 0.81 24.53 6.72
CA GLU A 218 0.97 24.45 5.26
C GLU A 218 1.30 23.02 4.79
N VAL A 219 2.15 22.30 5.54
CA VAL A 219 2.53 20.93 5.17
C VAL A 219 1.38 19.97 5.36
N VAL A 220 0.60 20.14 6.43
CA VAL A 220 -0.62 19.38 6.68
C VAL A 220 -1.62 19.59 5.56
N GLN A 221 -1.92 20.85 5.22
CA GLN A 221 -2.89 21.19 4.17
C GLN A 221 -2.48 20.64 2.81
N LYS A 222 -1.24 20.87 2.38
CA LYS A 222 -0.75 20.36 1.08
C LYS A 222 -0.72 18.84 1.01
N THR A 223 -0.39 18.18 2.11
CA THR A 223 -0.45 16.71 2.16
C THR A 223 -1.90 16.24 2.05
N ALA A 224 -2.82 16.83 2.79
CA ALA A 224 -4.25 16.48 2.74
C ALA A 224 -4.86 16.73 1.35
N GLU A 225 -4.52 17.84 0.70
CA GLU A 225 -4.95 18.16 -0.67
C GLU A 225 -4.51 17.08 -1.66
N LYS A 226 -3.30 16.53 -1.52
CA LYS A 226 -2.80 15.47 -2.41
C LYS A 226 -3.55 14.15 -2.24
N TYR A 227 -3.86 13.76 -1.01
CA TYR A 227 -4.68 12.59 -0.72
C TYR A 227 -6.09 12.78 -1.27
N LYS A 228 -6.68 13.96 -1.07
CA LYS A 228 -8.00 14.31 -1.59
C LYS A 228 -8.03 14.29 -3.11
N GLU A 229 -7.01 14.82 -3.77
CA GLU A 229 -6.90 14.83 -5.23
C GLU A 229 -6.85 13.41 -5.80
N ALA A 230 -6.09 12.49 -5.19
CA ALA A 230 -6.09 11.09 -5.60
C ALA A 230 -7.47 10.45 -5.43
N TRP A 231 -8.11 10.65 -4.27
CA TRP A 231 -9.45 10.13 -3.99
C TRP A 231 -10.47 10.67 -5.00
N GLU A 232 -10.53 11.99 -5.22
CA GLU A 232 -11.46 12.63 -6.17
C GLU A 232 -11.28 12.11 -7.60
N ARG A 233 -10.04 11.90 -8.05
CA ARG A 233 -9.79 11.36 -9.40
C ARG A 233 -10.27 9.90 -9.50
N ILE A 234 -9.96 9.07 -8.51
CA ILE A 234 -10.23 7.63 -8.55
C ILE A 234 -11.72 7.34 -8.33
N THR A 235 -12.39 8.02 -7.40
CA THR A 235 -13.80 7.79 -7.07
C THR A 235 -14.77 8.72 -7.79
N GLU A 236 -14.25 9.71 -8.52
CA GLU A 236 -15.04 10.83 -9.07
C GLU A 236 -15.75 11.67 -8.00
N GLY A 237 -15.21 11.69 -6.78
CA GLY A 237 -15.80 12.39 -5.63
C GLY A 237 -17.12 11.76 -5.13
N LYS A 238 -17.38 10.52 -5.51
CA LYS A 238 -18.48 9.69 -5.01
C LYS A 238 -18.04 8.83 -3.85
#